data_AF-A0A8T6X5S0-F1
#
_entry.id   AF-A0A8T6X5S0-F1
#
_cell.length_a   1.000
_cell.length_b   1.000
_cell.length_c   1.000
_cell.angle_alpha   90.00
_cell.angle_beta   90.00
_cell.angle_gamma   90.00
#
_symmetry.space_group_name_H-M   'P 1'
#
loop_
_entity.id
_entity.type
_entity.pdbx_description
1 polymer ?
#
loop_
_entity_poly.entity_id
_entity_poly.type
_entity_poly.pdbx_seq_one_letter_code
_entity_poly.pdbx_strand_id
1 'polypeptide(L)'
;MAVFTRGLTPTRGAIAGIALAPEVGRGFYLPFGHEAAMSLALGDVEDGRTPNLPPLSDPVLASVRELLADPSVEKIGHDLKASIVALSRADLELGGPCRDVMVASYVLDPSRRQHDLAALATDFLGFELAPLSKVLGTGKKRLA
;
A
#
# COMPACT_ATOMS: atom_id res chain seq x y z
N MET A 1 2.09 5.83 5.03
CA MET A 1 2.64 4.85 4.07
C MET A 1 1.78 3.59 4.10
N ALA A 2 1.64 2.93 2.95
CA ALA A 2 1.05 1.58 2.84
C ALA A 2 1.73 0.81 1.69
N VAL A 3 1.84 -0.51 1.82
CA VAL A 3 2.33 -1.41 0.77
C VAL A 3 1.20 -2.33 0.32
N PHE A 4 1.01 -2.42 -0.99
CA PHE A 4 -0.02 -3.26 -1.61
C PHE A 4 0.64 -4.45 -2.28
N THR A 5 0.10 -5.64 -2.04
CA THR A 5 0.54 -6.88 -2.67
C THR A 5 -0.52 -7.43 -3.61
N ARG A 6 -0.10 -8.16 -4.64
CA ARG A 6 -0.98 -9.07 -5.41
C ARG A 6 -1.39 -10.23 -4.51
N GLY A 7 -2.68 -10.55 -4.46
CA GLY A 7 -3.24 -11.51 -3.51
C GLY A 7 -3.43 -10.95 -2.08
N LEU A 8 -4.14 -11.73 -1.26
CA LEU A 8 -4.67 -11.28 0.03
C LEU A 8 -3.68 -11.33 1.20
N THR A 9 -2.48 -11.89 1.01
CA THR A 9 -1.56 -12.17 2.12
C THR A 9 -0.18 -11.56 1.88
N PRO A 10 0.34 -10.77 2.83
CA PRO A 10 1.66 -10.14 2.68
C PRO A 10 2.80 -11.16 2.69
N THR A 11 2.58 -12.37 3.22
CA THR A 11 3.56 -13.46 3.29
C THR A 11 3.79 -14.19 1.97
N ARG A 12 2.92 -14.02 0.98
CA ARG A 12 3.00 -14.72 -0.32
C ARG A 12 2.91 -13.77 -1.51
N GLY A 13 2.15 -12.68 -1.37
CA GLY A 13 1.93 -11.73 -2.44
C GLY A 13 3.19 -10.97 -2.86
N ALA A 14 3.34 -10.78 -4.17
CA ALA A 14 4.35 -9.88 -4.72
C ALA A 14 3.87 -8.43 -4.57
N ILE A 15 4.79 -7.47 -4.36
CA ILE A 15 4.43 -6.06 -4.25
C ILE A 15 3.81 -5.58 -5.57
N ALA A 16 2.58 -5.07 -5.49
CA ALA A 16 1.86 -4.44 -6.58
C ALA A 16 2.18 -2.94 -6.65
N GLY A 17 2.31 -2.29 -5.49
CA GLY A 17 2.68 -0.88 -5.39
C GLY A 17 2.86 -0.40 -3.96
N ILE A 18 3.40 0.82 -3.81
CA ILE A 18 3.64 1.48 -2.52
C ILE A 18 2.94 2.85 -2.55
N ALA A 19 2.19 3.19 -1.50
CA ALA A 19 1.64 4.52 -1.30
C ALA A 19 2.42 5.28 -0.22
N LEU A 20 2.84 6.51 -0.56
CA LEU A 20 3.57 7.42 0.32
C LEU A 20 2.82 8.75 0.41
N ALA A 21 2.81 9.37 1.58
CA ALA A 21 2.21 10.68 1.81
C ALA A 21 3.17 11.50 2.69
N PRO A 22 4.03 12.34 2.09
CA PRO A 22 5.02 13.10 2.85
C PRO A 22 4.39 14.27 3.62
N GLU A 23 3.22 14.75 3.19
CA GLU A 23 2.49 15.86 3.79
C GLU A 23 0.98 15.62 3.73
N VAL A 24 0.23 16.28 4.62
CA VAL A 24 -1.24 16.17 4.67
C VAL A 24 -1.83 16.68 3.35
N GLY A 25 -2.76 15.91 2.78
CA GLY A 25 -3.42 16.26 1.52
C GLY A 25 -2.63 15.89 0.26
N ARG A 26 -1.41 15.35 0.39
CA ARG A 26 -0.60 14.90 -0.76
C ARG A 26 -0.15 13.46 -0.60
N GLY A 27 -0.58 12.62 -1.53
CA GLY A 27 -0.20 11.22 -1.63
C GLY A 27 0.34 10.88 -3.01
N PHE A 28 1.27 9.94 -3.05
CA PHE A 28 1.84 9.36 -4.26
C PHE A 28 1.64 7.85 -4.22
N TYR A 29 1.33 7.28 -5.38
CA TYR A 29 1.27 5.83 -5.58
C TYR A 29 2.35 5.42 -6.58
N LEU A 30 3.20 4.48 -6.17
CA LEU A 30 4.31 3.94 -6.94
C LEU A 30 3.89 2.54 -7.43
N PRO A 31 3.50 2.35 -8.71
CA PRO A 31 3.12 1.05 -9.26
C PRO A 31 4.35 0.23 -9.64
N PHE A 32 4.38 -1.07 -9.33
CA PHE A 32 5.51 -1.96 -9.65
C PHE A 32 5.11 -3.26 -10.35
N GLY A 33 3.88 -3.75 -10.13
CA GLY A 33 3.48 -5.09 -10.55
C GLY A 33 2.02 -5.18 -10.98
N HIS A 34 1.49 -4.12 -11.60
CA HIS A 34 0.15 -4.14 -12.18
C HIS A 34 0.18 -4.93 -13.48
N GLU A 35 -0.76 -5.84 -13.64
CA GLU A 35 -0.94 -6.62 -14.86
C GLU A 35 -2.16 -6.09 -15.61
N ALA A 36 -2.08 -5.99 -16.93
CA ALA A 36 -3.21 -5.60 -17.74
C ALA A 36 -4.31 -6.65 -17.54
N ALA A 37 -5.53 -6.21 -17.23
CA ALA A 37 -6.67 -7.08 -17.43
C ALA A 37 -6.67 -7.47 -18.92
N MET A 38 -6.66 -8.77 -19.24
CA MET A 38 -6.83 -9.22 -20.62
C MET A 38 -8.14 -8.64 -21.16
N SER A 39 -8.03 -7.55 -21.91
CA SER A 39 -9.15 -7.04 -22.67
C SER A 39 -9.32 -7.98 -23.86
N LEU A 40 -10.37 -8.80 -23.81
CA LEU A 40 -10.83 -9.58 -24.96
C LEU A 40 -11.46 -8.68 -26.05
N ALA A 41 -11.34 -7.34 -25.94
CA ALA A 41 -11.77 -6.43 -26.98
C ALA A 41 -10.72 -6.40 -28.11
N LEU A 42 -11.07 -7.04 -29.22
CA LEU A 42 -10.45 -6.83 -30.52
C LEU A 42 -10.68 -5.36 -30.93
N GLY A 43 -9.69 -4.50 -30.70
CA GLY A 43 -9.76 -3.10 -31.09
C GLY A 43 -8.67 -2.28 -30.42
N ASP A 44 -7.60 -2.04 -31.17
CA ASP A 44 -6.64 -0.94 -31.07
C ASP A 44 -6.32 -0.45 -29.64
N VAL A 45 -5.49 -1.23 -28.92
CA VAL A 45 -4.78 -0.73 -27.73
C VAL A 45 -3.42 -0.23 -28.21
N GLU A 46 -3.28 1.09 -28.31
CA GLU A 46 -1.97 1.74 -28.46
C GLU A 46 -1.09 1.32 -27.26
N ASP A 47 -0.07 0.50 -27.57
CA ASP A 47 0.98 -0.02 -26.71
C ASP A 47 0.52 -0.52 -25.32
N GLY A 48 -0.07 -1.72 -25.29
CA GLY A 48 -0.70 -2.38 -24.13
C GLY A 48 0.20 -2.75 -22.94
N ARG A 49 1.06 -1.83 -22.47
CA ARG A 49 1.84 -1.97 -21.24
C ARG A 49 1.12 -1.25 -20.10
N THR A 50 0.79 -1.98 -19.06
CA THR A 50 0.31 -1.37 -17.80
C THR A 50 1.44 -0.52 -17.20
N PRO A 51 1.19 0.75 -16.85
CA PRO A 51 2.24 1.64 -16.39
C PRO A 51 2.75 1.17 -15.02
N ASN A 52 3.96 0.60 -15.02
CA ASN A 52 4.70 0.23 -13.82
C ASN A 52 6.05 0.95 -13.83
N LEU A 53 6.51 1.34 -12.65
CA LEU A 53 7.91 1.70 -12.43
C LEU A 53 8.78 0.44 -12.58
N PRO A 54 10.10 0.62 -12.81
CA PRO A 54 11.04 -0.49 -12.77
C PRO A 54 10.96 -1.27 -11.44
N PRO A 55 11.46 -2.52 -11.39
CA PRO A 55 11.48 -3.30 -10.16
C PRO A 55 12.15 -2.54 -9.02
N LEU A 56 11.71 -2.75 -7.78
CA LEU A 56 12.27 -2.07 -6.62
C LEU A 56 13.79 -2.27 -6.45
N SER A 57 14.39 -3.31 -7.05
CA SER A 57 15.85 -3.53 -7.07
C SER A 57 16.60 -2.67 -8.08
N ASP A 58 15.91 -2.02 -9.02
CA ASP A 58 16.51 -1.20 -10.07
C ASP A 58 17.26 0.01 -9.48
N PRO A 59 18.48 0.33 -9.95
CA PRO A 59 19.25 1.49 -9.48
C PRO A 59 18.49 2.81 -9.54
N VAL A 60 17.55 3.01 -10.48
CA VAL A 60 16.78 4.25 -10.58
C VAL A 60 15.88 4.50 -9.37
N LEU A 61 15.55 3.43 -8.62
CA LEU A 61 14.75 3.49 -7.40
C LEU A 61 15.60 3.43 -6.12
N ALA A 62 16.93 3.60 -6.22
CA ALA A 62 17.82 3.60 -5.06
C ALA A 62 17.34 4.56 -3.97
N SER A 63 16.96 5.78 -4.32
CA SER A 63 16.48 6.79 -3.37
C SER A 63 15.20 6.37 -2.65
N VAL A 64 14.32 5.59 -3.28
CA VAL A 64 13.12 5.05 -2.62
C VAL A 64 13.52 4.01 -1.59
N ARG A 65 14.44 3.09 -1.93
CA ARG A 65 14.94 2.08 -0.99
C ARG A 65 15.67 2.73 0.19
N GLU A 66 16.52 3.70 -0.09
CA GLU A 66 17.25 4.47 0.93
C GLU A 66 16.27 5.18 1.89
N LEU A 67 15.24 5.85 1.35
CA LEU A 67 14.21 6.49 2.16
C LEU A 67 13.47 5.50 3.09
N LEU A 68 13.17 4.29 2.58
CA LEU A 68 12.51 3.25 3.38
C LEU A 68 13.42 2.73 4.49
N ALA A 69 14.72 2.58 4.23
CA ALA A 69 15.70 2.09 5.19
C ALA A 69 16.23 3.18 6.16
N ASP A 70 16.04 4.46 5.84
CA ASP A 70 16.64 5.57 6.59
C ASP A 70 16.18 5.59 8.07
N PRO A 71 17.09 5.46 9.05
CA PRO A 71 16.74 5.44 10.47
C PRO A 71 16.25 6.79 11.01
N SER A 72 16.53 7.89 10.31
CA SER A 72 16.10 9.25 10.69
C SER A 72 14.68 9.58 10.24
N VAL A 73 14.12 8.81 9.30
CA VAL A 73 12.79 9.03 8.75
C VAL A 73 11.79 8.16 9.51
N GLU A 74 10.79 8.80 10.15
CA GLU A 74 9.66 8.11 10.76
C GLU A 74 8.66 7.62 9.71
N LYS A 75 8.18 6.38 9.85
CA LYS A 75 7.17 5.77 8.98
C LYS A 75 5.87 5.62 9.74
N ILE A 76 4.84 6.30 9.27
CA ILE A 76 3.49 6.23 9.85
C ILE A 76 2.59 5.47 8.88
N GLY A 77 1.79 4.53 9.37
CA GLY A 77 0.85 3.75 8.55
C GLY A 77 -0.21 3.05 9.38
N HIS A 78 -1.07 2.27 8.73
CA HIS A 78 -2.08 1.43 9.35
C HIS A 78 -1.77 -0.04 9.04
N ASP A 79 -1.75 -0.90 10.08
CA ASP A 79 -1.29 -2.30 9.98
C ASP A 79 0.09 -2.41 9.31
N LEU A 80 1.07 -1.67 9.84
CA LEU A 80 2.43 -1.61 9.31
C LEU A 80 3.11 -2.97 9.29
N LYS A 81 2.69 -3.91 10.16
CA LYS A 81 3.15 -5.31 10.12
C LYS A 81 3.01 -5.91 8.73
N ALA A 82 1.86 -5.71 8.05
CA ALA A 82 1.67 -6.23 6.70
C ALA A 82 2.65 -5.60 5.70
N SER A 83 2.90 -4.30 5.83
CA SER A 83 3.87 -3.59 4.98
C SER A 83 5.31 -4.07 5.21
N ILE A 84 5.71 -4.25 6.48
CA ILE A 84 7.04 -4.75 6.86
C ILE A 84 7.27 -6.16 6.29
N VAL A 85 6.29 -7.05 6.43
CA VAL A 85 6.39 -8.42 5.89
C VAL A 85 6.51 -8.42 4.37
N ALA A 86 5.73 -7.59 3.67
CA ALA A 86 5.78 -7.49 2.22
C ALA A 86 7.13 -6.95 1.72
N LEU A 87 7.67 -5.91 2.38
CA LEU A 87 8.97 -5.32 2.05
C LEU A 87 10.13 -6.27 2.33
N SER A 88 10.12 -6.94 3.49
CA SER A 88 11.16 -7.90 3.87
C SER A 88 11.29 -9.05 2.86
N ARG A 89 10.17 -9.49 2.27
CA ARG A 89 10.16 -10.50 1.20
C ARG A 89 10.72 -10.01 -0.14
N ALA A 90 10.79 -8.70 -0.33
CA ALA A 90 11.42 -8.06 -1.47
C ALA A 90 12.85 -7.61 -1.14
N ASP A 91 13.46 -8.14 -0.07
CA ASP A 91 14.78 -7.79 0.44
C ASP A 91 14.93 -6.29 0.77
N LEU A 92 13.83 -5.66 1.18
CA LEU A 92 13.78 -4.28 1.64
C LEU A 92 13.51 -4.21 3.13
N GLU A 93 14.37 -3.49 3.84
CA GLU A 93 14.18 -3.20 5.26
C GLU A 93 13.44 -1.87 5.44
N LEU A 94 12.46 -1.87 6.34
CA LEU A 94 11.81 -0.65 6.81
C LEU A 94 12.55 -0.18 8.06
N GLY A 95 13.41 0.82 7.92
CA GLY A 95 14.20 1.37 9.01
C GLY A 95 13.49 2.52 9.74
N GLY A 96 14.08 2.95 10.85
CA GLY A 96 13.62 4.10 11.62
C GLY A 96 12.36 3.84 12.46
N PRO A 97 11.89 4.86 13.19
CA PRO A 97 10.69 4.74 14.01
C PRO A 97 9.44 4.42 13.17
N CYS A 98 8.66 3.43 13.61
CA CYS A 98 7.41 3.05 12.97
C CYS A 98 6.22 3.35 13.89
N ARG A 99 5.24 4.11 13.39
CA ARG A 99 3.97 4.37 14.08
C ARG A 99 2.82 3.69 13.37
N ASP A 100 2.26 2.69 14.02
CA ASP A 100 1.07 2.00 13.54
C ASP A 100 -0.18 2.63 14.17
N VAL A 101 -1.00 3.28 13.33
CA VAL A 101 -2.22 3.97 13.74
C VAL A 101 -3.28 2.99 14.28
N MET A 102 -3.30 1.74 13.80
CA MET A 102 -4.19 0.71 14.33
C MET A 102 -3.82 0.40 15.78
N VAL A 103 -2.52 0.20 16.04
CA VAL A 103 -2.01 -0.09 17.39
C VAL A 103 -2.17 1.12 18.31
N ALA A 104 -1.87 2.32 17.82
CA ALA A 104 -2.07 3.56 18.58
C ALA A 104 -3.55 3.70 19.00
N SER A 105 -4.49 3.46 18.09
CA SER A 105 -5.92 3.48 18.42
C SER A 105 -6.30 2.42 19.46
N TYR A 106 -5.78 1.20 19.34
CA TYR A 106 -6.05 0.13 20.30
C TYR A 106 -5.52 0.43 21.71
N VAL A 107 -4.30 0.98 21.80
CA VAL A 107 -3.72 1.37 23.09
C VAL A 107 -4.49 2.53 23.74
N LEU A 108 -5.00 3.47 22.93
CA LEU A 108 -5.78 4.60 23.43
C LEU A 108 -7.16 4.18 23.96
N ASP A 109 -7.85 3.28 23.26
CA ASP A 109 -9.16 2.77 23.67
C ASP A 109 -9.34 1.32 23.18
N PRO A 110 -8.97 0.32 23.98
CA PRO A 110 -9.11 -1.09 23.61
C PRO A 110 -10.58 -1.56 23.62
N SER A 111 -11.51 -0.76 24.16
CA SER A 111 -12.95 -1.09 24.18
C SER A 111 -13.65 -0.69 22.87
N ARG A 112 -12.98 0.11 22.04
CA ARG A 112 -13.45 0.50 20.72
C ARG A 112 -13.71 -0.74 19.86
N ARG A 113 -14.86 -0.74 19.19
CA ARG A 113 -15.31 -1.88 18.38
C ARG A 113 -14.43 -2.13 17.14
N GLN A 114 -13.92 -1.06 16.53
CA GLN A 114 -13.24 -1.11 15.23
C GLN A 114 -12.00 -0.22 15.23
N HIS A 115 -10.88 -0.78 14.77
CA HIS A 115 -9.62 -0.07 14.59
C HIS A 115 -9.16 -0.09 13.13
N ASP A 116 -10.03 -0.43 12.18
CA ASP A 116 -9.72 -0.34 10.76
C ASP A 116 -9.64 1.13 10.30
N LEU A 117 -8.88 1.37 9.23
CA LEU A 117 -8.56 2.72 8.79
C LEU A 117 -9.81 3.53 8.40
N ALA A 118 -10.85 2.89 7.87
CA ALA A 118 -12.09 3.57 7.48
C ALA A 118 -12.85 4.08 8.71
N ALA A 119 -13.02 3.24 9.73
CA ALA A 119 -13.62 3.66 11.00
C ALA A 119 -12.83 4.81 11.65
N LEU A 120 -11.50 4.70 11.67
CA LEU A 120 -10.64 5.74 12.26
C LEU A 120 -10.70 7.06 11.48
N ALA A 121 -10.73 7.03 10.15
CA ALA A 121 -10.83 8.24 9.33
C ALA A 121 -12.18 8.95 9.55
N THR A 122 -13.28 8.20 9.62
CA THR A 122 -14.60 8.77 9.91
C THR A 122 -14.65 9.38 11.30
N ASP A 123 -14.21 8.65 12.33
CA ASP A 123 -14.37 9.08 13.72
C ASP A 123 -13.46 10.26 14.10
N PHE A 124 -12.21 10.28 13.61
CA PHE A 124 -11.23 11.31 13.99
C PHE A 124 -11.15 12.48 13.01
N LEU A 125 -11.48 12.26 11.73
CA LEU A 125 -11.33 13.27 10.69
C LEU A 125 -12.67 13.67 10.03
N GLY A 126 -13.78 13.00 10.37
CA GLY A 126 -15.05 13.21 9.68
C GLY A 126 -14.99 12.85 8.20
N PHE A 127 -14.04 11.99 7.80
CA PHE A 127 -13.73 11.71 6.41
C PHE A 127 -14.06 10.26 6.04
N GLU A 128 -14.95 10.08 5.06
CA GLU A 128 -15.30 8.76 4.54
C GLU A 128 -14.28 8.28 3.49
N LEU A 129 -13.53 7.24 3.83
CA LEU A 129 -12.64 6.57 2.88
C LEU A 129 -13.43 5.77 1.85
N ALA A 130 -13.07 5.94 0.57
CA ALA A 130 -13.59 5.08 -0.48
C ALA A 130 -13.16 3.62 -0.22
N PRO A 131 -14.10 2.66 -0.17
CA PRO A 131 -13.75 1.29 0.14
C PRO A 131 -12.93 0.70 -1.00
N LEU A 132 -11.94 -0.11 -0.65
CA LEU A 132 -11.03 -0.75 -1.61
C LEU A 132 -11.78 -1.61 -2.64
N SER A 133 -12.98 -2.11 -2.29
CA SER A 133 -13.87 -2.84 -3.19
C SER A 133 -14.37 -2.02 -4.39
N LYS A 134 -14.39 -0.68 -4.31
CA LYS A 134 -14.69 0.18 -5.47
C LYS A 134 -13.60 0.11 -6.54
N VAL A 135 -12.36 -0.18 -6.14
CA VAL A 135 -11.21 -0.31 -7.04
C VAL A 135 -10.98 -1.76 -7.43
N LEU A 136 -10.97 -2.68 -6.46
CA LEU A 136 -10.68 -4.09 -6.70
C LEU A 136 -11.88 -4.90 -7.15
N GLY A 137 -13.11 -4.39 -7.04
CA GLY A 137 -14.32 -5.18 -7.23
C GLY A 137 -14.65 -6.10 -6.04
N THR A 138 -15.73 -6.86 -6.17
CA THR A 138 -16.26 -7.75 -5.11
C THR A 138 -16.52 -9.17 -5.61
N GLY A 139 -16.46 -10.13 -4.68
CA GLY A 139 -16.79 -11.53 -4.95
C GLY A 139 -15.99 -12.12 -6.12
N LYS A 140 -16.68 -12.78 -7.06
CA LYS A 140 -16.07 -13.39 -8.26
C LYS A 140 -15.43 -12.38 -9.22
N LYS A 141 -15.79 -11.10 -9.13
CA LYS A 141 -15.24 -10.04 -9.98
C LYS A 141 -14.08 -9.29 -9.31
N ARG A 142 -13.60 -9.78 -8.15
CA ARG A 142 -12.47 -9.16 -7.46
C ARG A 142 -11.18 -9.39 -8.26
N LEU A 143 -10.44 -8.33 -8.52
CA LEU A 143 -9.10 -8.37 -9.10
C LEU A 143 -8.16 -9.06 -8.10
N ALA A 144 -7.49 -10.13 -8.55
CA ALA A 144 -6.63 -11.00 -7.74
C ALA A 144 -5.23 -10.42 -7.57
#